data_AF-A0A2R6M1E2-F1
#
_entry.id   AF-A0A2R6M1E2-F1
#
_cell.length_a   1.000
_cell.length_b   1.000
_cell.length_c   1.000
_cell.angle_alpha   90.00
_cell.angle_beta   90.00
_cell.angle_gamma   90.00
#
_symmetry.space_group_name_H-M   'P 1'
#
loop_
_entity.id
_entity.type
_entity.pdbx_description
1 polymer ?
#
loop_
_entity_poly.entity_id
_entity_poly.type
_entity_poly.pdbx_seq_one_letter_code
_entity_poly.pdbx_strand_id
1 'polypeptide(L)'
;MHGGPFEGGRVDDSLVQLTDVAPTLLDAAGVEDSTVCEQVQGRSFHPDATSAPREAAYAEYVTPQPSIEVLEDRVGPLPDRVYGYDRSIRAIRTDDWKLIRGSDGSRELYRVGDDPDETEDLAADERRLEELGYLQ
;
A
#
# COMPACT_ATOMS: atom_id res chain seq x y z
N MET A 1 1.06 -32.33 -5.41
CA MET A 1 1.74 -31.02 -5.45
C MET A 1 2.25 -30.77 -4.05
N HIS A 2 3.52 -30.39 -3.90
CA HIS A 2 4.14 -30.02 -2.63
C HIS A 2 4.36 -28.51 -2.62
N GLY A 3 4.28 -27.88 -1.44
CA GLY A 3 4.45 -26.42 -1.28
C GLY A 3 5.89 -25.95 -1.46
N GLY A 4 6.83 -26.90 -1.61
CA GLY A 4 8.25 -26.64 -1.72
C GLY A 4 8.77 -25.91 -0.47
N PRO A 5 9.43 -24.76 -0.60
CA PRO A 5 10.01 -24.01 0.52
C PRO A 5 8.94 -23.41 1.45
N PHE A 6 7.68 -23.36 1.05
CA PHE A 6 6.56 -22.84 1.85
C PHE A 6 5.85 -23.91 2.70
N GLU A 7 6.53 -25.04 3.00
CA GLU A 7 6.00 -26.07 3.88
C GLU A 7 6.28 -25.75 5.37
N GLY A 8 5.41 -26.24 6.26
CA GLY A 8 5.61 -26.12 7.72
C GLY A 8 4.83 -25.01 8.43
N GLY A 9 4.05 -24.19 7.70
CA GLY A 9 3.05 -23.29 8.29
C GLY A 9 3.61 -22.14 9.14
N ARG A 10 4.76 -21.57 8.74
CA ARG A 10 5.32 -20.38 9.38
C ARG A 10 4.43 -19.16 9.13
N VAL A 11 4.26 -18.33 10.15
CA VAL A 11 3.68 -16.98 10.03
C VAL A 11 4.83 -15.97 9.98
N ASP A 12 4.76 -15.07 9.00
CA ASP A 12 5.67 -13.93 8.84
C ASP A 12 4.81 -12.67 8.80
N ASP A 13 4.93 -11.82 9.82
CA ASP A 13 4.15 -10.60 9.99
C ASP A 13 4.82 -9.38 9.33
N SER A 14 5.91 -9.57 8.58
CA SER A 14 6.58 -8.48 7.89
C SER A 14 5.75 -7.88 6.76
N LEU A 15 5.94 -6.58 6.52
CA LEU A 15 5.23 -5.87 5.47
C LEU A 15 5.65 -6.36 4.07
N VAL A 16 4.65 -6.77 3.28
CA VAL A 16 4.78 -7.15 1.87
C VAL A 16 3.90 -6.28 0.98
N GLN A 17 4.23 -6.20 -0.30
CA GLN A 17 3.48 -5.48 -1.33
C GLN A 17 3.29 -6.35 -2.57
N LEU A 18 2.29 -6.01 -3.40
CA LEU A 18 2.03 -6.73 -4.65
C LEU A 18 3.25 -6.81 -5.58
N THR A 19 4.09 -5.77 -5.58
CA THR A 19 5.33 -5.71 -6.38
C THR A 19 6.36 -6.76 -5.98
N ASP A 20 6.22 -7.39 -4.80
CA ASP A 20 7.12 -8.44 -4.30
C ASP A 20 6.83 -9.81 -4.90
N VAL A 21 5.66 -10.00 -5.49
CA VAL A 21 5.25 -11.30 -6.04
C VAL A 21 6.21 -11.72 -7.16
N ALA A 22 6.55 -10.80 -8.07
CA ALA A 22 7.45 -11.10 -9.18
C ALA A 22 8.84 -11.57 -8.72
N PRO A 23 9.61 -10.82 -7.90
CA PRO A 23 10.91 -11.30 -7.41
C PRO A 23 10.78 -12.57 -6.56
N THR A 24 9.71 -12.75 -5.80
CA THR A 24 9.49 -13.99 -5.02
C THR A 24 9.30 -15.22 -5.91
N LEU A 25 8.58 -15.09 -7.03
CA LEU A 25 8.39 -16.19 -7.97
C LEU A 25 9.70 -16.55 -8.69
N LEU A 26 10.56 -15.58 -8.97
CA LEU A 26 11.88 -15.83 -9.56
C LEU A 26 12.79 -16.59 -8.60
N ASP A 27 12.84 -16.18 -7.33
CA ASP A 27 13.57 -16.89 -6.28
C ASP A 27 13.06 -18.32 -6.11
N ALA A 28 11.74 -18.50 -6.04
CA ALA A 28 11.12 -19.82 -5.91
C ALA A 28 11.40 -20.73 -7.13
N ALA A 29 11.61 -20.16 -8.31
CA ALA A 29 11.96 -20.87 -9.52
C ALA A 29 13.48 -21.09 -9.70
N GLY A 30 14.31 -20.53 -8.81
CA GLY A 30 15.78 -20.55 -8.94
C GLY A 30 16.29 -19.77 -10.15
N VAL A 31 15.59 -18.73 -10.57
CA VAL A 31 15.96 -17.88 -11.72
C VAL A 31 16.73 -16.67 -11.22
N GLU A 32 18.02 -16.60 -11.53
CA GLU A 32 18.87 -15.44 -11.25
C GLU A 32 18.96 -14.56 -12.50
N ASP A 33 18.23 -13.43 -12.52
CA ASP A 33 18.29 -12.42 -13.59
C ASP A 33 18.49 -11.01 -13.00
N SER A 34 19.73 -10.52 -13.05
CA SER A 34 20.11 -9.20 -12.52
C SER A 34 19.38 -8.05 -13.23
N THR A 35 19.02 -8.20 -14.51
CA THR A 35 18.33 -7.16 -15.27
C THR A 35 16.92 -6.96 -14.71
N VAL A 36 16.24 -8.05 -14.37
CA VAL A 36 14.91 -7.98 -13.75
C VAL A 36 15.03 -7.40 -12.35
N CYS A 37 16.01 -7.84 -11.55
CA CYS A 37 16.25 -7.33 -10.20
C CYS A 37 16.48 -5.81 -10.18
N GLU A 38 17.12 -5.23 -11.19
CA GLU A 38 17.35 -3.78 -11.30
C GLU A 38 16.09 -2.98 -11.66
N GLN A 39 15.08 -3.62 -12.27
CA GLN A 39 13.86 -2.96 -12.72
C GLN A 39 12.69 -3.10 -11.74
N VAL A 40 12.75 -4.11 -10.87
CA VAL A 40 11.71 -4.33 -9.86
C VAL A 40 11.94 -3.45 -8.64
N GLN A 41 10.88 -2.79 -8.18
CA GLN A 41 10.87 -2.08 -6.91
C GLN A 41 10.57 -2.99 -5.72
N GLY A 42 10.03 -4.19 -5.99
CA GLY A 42 9.70 -5.17 -4.97
C GLY A 42 10.94 -5.88 -4.43
N ARG A 43 10.77 -6.58 -3.30
CA ARG A 43 11.78 -7.46 -2.72
C ARG A 43 11.14 -8.83 -2.45
N SER A 44 11.90 -9.91 -2.66
CA SER A 44 11.38 -11.25 -2.42
C SER A 44 11.07 -11.48 -0.94
N PHE A 45 9.94 -12.16 -0.67
CA PHE A 45 9.59 -12.69 0.66
C PHE A 45 9.75 -14.22 0.72
N HIS A 46 10.51 -14.80 -0.22
CA HIS A 46 10.86 -16.22 -0.18
C HIS A 46 11.57 -16.57 1.15
N PRO A 47 11.35 -17.76 1.76
CA PRO A 47 11.94 -18.11 3.06
C PRO A 47 13.47 -18.07 3.12
N ASP A 48 14.12 -18.29 1.97
CA ASP A 48 15.57 -18.24 1.80
C ASP A 48 16.08 -16.87 1.27
N ALA A 49 15.18 -15.90 1.05
CA ALA A 49 15.58 -14.57 0.62
C ALA A 49 16.38 -13.85 1.72
N THR A 50 17.39 -13.08 1.30
CA THR A 50 18.28 -12.33 2.20
C THR A 50 17.92 -10.85 2.29
N SER A 51 16.85 -10.43 1.62
CA SER A 51 16.37 -9.05 1.63
C SER A 51 15.93 -8.65 3.03
N ALA A 52 16.35 -7.47 3.48
CA ALA A 52 15.85 -6.91 4.74
C ALA A 52 14.33 -6.63 4.65
N PRO A 53 13.57 -6.83 5.74
CA PRO A 53 12.17 -6.41 5.81
C PRO A 53 12.00 -4.93 5.44
N ARG A 54 10.84 -4.56 4.88
CA ARG A 54 10.54 -3.15 4.61
C ARG A 54 9.97 -2.49 5.86
N GLU A 55 10.31 -1.22 6.06
CA GLU A 55 9.76 -0.40 7.15
C GLU A 55 8.37 0.16 6.83
N ALA A 56 8.04 0.25 5.53
CA ALA A 56 6.75 0.76 5.08
C ALA A 56 6.27 0.11 3.79
N ALA A 57 4.95 -0.02 3.66
CA ALA A 57 4.23 -0.34 2.44
C ALA A 57 3.53 0.92 1.88
N TYR A 58 3.45 0.98 0.55
CA TYR A 58 2.89 2.11 -0.19
C TYR A 58 1.66 1.67 -1.00
N ALA A 59 0.65 2.53 -1.09
CA ALA A 59 -0.51 2.32 -1.95
C ALA A 59 -0.88 3.62 -2.67
N GLU A 60 -1.23 3.54 -3.94
CA GLU A 60 -1.64 4.68 -4.74
C GLU A 60 -2.91 4.36 -5.52
N TYR A 61 -3.86 5.30 -5.45
CA TYR A 61 -5.01 5.38 -6.31
C TYR A 61 -4.89 6.67 -7.12
N VAL A 62 -4.40 6.56 -8.35
CA VAL A 62 -3.95 7.74 -9.13
C VAL A 62 -5.12 8.54 -9.70
N THR A 63 -6.13 7.86 -10.25
CA THR A 63 -7.32 8.49 -10.83
C THR A 63 -8.48 7.50 -10.73
N PRO A 64 -9.70 7.99 -10.44
CA PRO A 64 -10.89 7.16 -10.49
C PRO A 64 -11.10 6.47 -11.83
N GLN A 65 -11.46 5.19 -11.80
CA GLN A 65 -11.76 4.40 -13.01
C GLN A 65 -13.16 3.79 -12.90
N PRO A 66 -14.11 4.19 -13.78
CA PRO A 66 -14.00 5.22 -14.82
C PRO A 66 -14.00 6.67 -14.26
N SER A 67 -13.67 7.66 -15.09
CA SER A 67 -13.78 9.08 -14.70
C SER A 67 -15.23 9.47 -14.40
N ILE A 68 -15.41 10.55 -13.63
CA ILE A 68 -16.74 11.12 -13.34
C ILE A 68 -17.52 11.43 -14.61
N GLU A 69 -16.87 12.03 -15.62
CA GLU A 69 -17.48 12.35 -16.91
C GLU A 69 -18.08 11.09 -17.59
N VAL A 70 -17.31 10.00 -17.59
CA VAL A 70 -17.76 8.71 -18.15
C VAL A 70 -18.88 8.09 -17.32
N LEU A 71 -18.91 8.31 -15.99
CA LEU A 71 -20.02 7.89 -15.14
C LEU A 71 -21.29 8.67 -15.48
N GLU A 72 -21.21 10.00 -15.56
CA GLU A 72 -22.34 10.86 -15.90
C GLU A 72 -22.94 10.51 -17.27
N ASP A 73 -22.10 10.27 -18.27
CA ASP A 73 -22.55 9.84 -19.60
C ASP A 73 -23.35 8.52 -19.57
N ARG A 74 -23.04 7.63 -18.61
CA ARG A 74 -23.69 6.31 -18.48
C ARG A 74 -24.94 6.33 -17.62
N VAL A 75 -24.95 7.10 -16.54
CA VAL A 75 -26.03 7.04 -15.52
C VAL A 75 -26.79 8.35 -15.33
N GLY A 76 -26.42 9.40 -16.06
CA GLY A 76 -26.94 10.75 -15.89
C GLY A 76 -26.28 11.50 -14.72
N PRO A 77 -26.82 12.67 -14.33
CA PRO A 77 -26.24 13.51 -13.30
C PRO A 77 -26.00 12.78 -11.98
N LEU A 78 -24.82 12.98 -11.41
CA LEU A 78 -24.42 12.33 -10.16
C LEU A 78 -24.78 13.21 -8.95
N PRO A 79 -25.10 12.60 -7.79
CA PRO A 79 -25.22 13.35 -6.55
C PRO A 79 -23.91 14.03 -6.14
N ASP A 80 -23.96 15.23 -5.55
CA ASP A 80 -22.78 16.03 -5.16
C ASP A 80 -21.71 15.26 -4.36
N ARG A 81 -22.14 14.33 -3.50
CA ARG A 81 -21.25 13.46 -2.71
C ARG A 81 -20.29 12.62 -3.57
N VAL A 82 -20.64 12.34 -4.83
CA VAL A 82 -19.85 11.47 -5.71
C VAL A 82 -18.59 12.18 -6.18
N TYR A 83 -18.64 13.49 -6.42
CA TYR A 83 -17.47 14.28 -6.83
C TYR A 83 -16.39 14.34 -5.74
N GLY A 84 -16.74 14.09 -4.46
CA GLY A 84 -15.75 13.94 -3.39
C GLY A 84 -14.82 12.73 -3.58
N TYR A 85 -15.23 11.75 -4.38
CA TYR A 85 -14.38 10.62 -4.77
C TYR A 85 -13.54 10.88 -6.02
N ASP A 86 -13.71 12.05 -6.66
CA ASP A 86 -12.92 12.45 -7.81
C ASP A 86 -11.54 12.98 -7.41
N ARG A 87 -10.75 12.10 -6.80
CA ARG A 87 -9.44 12.43 -6.24
C ARG A 87 -8.48 11.27 -6.35
N SER A 88 -7.21 11.61 -6.43
CA SER A 88 -6.14 10.66 -6.19
C SER A 88 -5.93 10.48 -4.68
N ILE A 89 -5.52 9.30 -4.27
CA ILE A 89 -5.20 8.96 -2.88
C ILE A 89 -3.84 8.28 -2.85
N ARG A 90 -2.99 8.66 -1.90
CA ARG A 90 -1.72 7.98 -1.63
C ARG A 90 -1.65 7.62 -0.16
N ALA A 91 -1.14 6.44 0.13
CA ALA A 91 -0.98 5.95 1.50
C ALA A 91 0.43 5.42 1.75
N ILE A 92 0.90 5.64 2.98
CA ILE A 92 2.09 5.00 3.54
C ILE A 92 1.63 4.28 4.82
N ARG A 93 1.99 3.01 4.95
CA ARG A 93 1.70 2.17 6.12
C ARG A 93 3.01 1.62 6.69
N THR A 94 3.22 1.79 7.98
CA THR A 94 4.22 1.08 8.78
C THR A 94 3.52 0.03 9.65
N ASP A 95 4.25 -0.63 10.54
CA ASP A 95 3.66 -1.56 11.51
C ASP A 95 2.67 -0.86 12.46
N ASP A 96 2.96 0.37 12.85
CA ASP A 96 2.19 1.11 13.85
C ASP A 96 1.24 2.16 13.27
N TRP A 97 1.55 2.70 12.08
CA TRP A 97 0.89 3.90 11.56
C TRP A 97 0.47 3.76 10.10
N LYS A 98 -0.61 4.44 9.73
CA LYS A 98 -1.03 4.63 8.35
C LYS A 98 -1.40 6.08 8.11
N LEU A 99 -0.77 6.70 7.12
CA LEU A 99 -1.08 8.03 6.65
C LEU A 99 -1.70 7.95 5.26
N ILE A 100 -2.82 8.63 5.05
CA ILE A 100 -3.50 8.76 3.76
C ILE A 100 -3.53 10.25 3.37
N ARG A 101 -3.27 10.55 2.09
CA ARG A 101 -3.39 11.90 1.53
C ARG A 101 -4.19 11.88 0.25
N GLY A 102 -5.21 12.73 0.18
CA GLY A 102 -5.94 13.02 -1.04
C GLY A 102 -5.33 14.18 -1.82
N SER A 103 -5.50 14.20 -3.14
CA SER A 103 -5.13 15.38 -3.97
C SER A 103 -5.99 16.61 -3.71
N ASP A 104 -7.12 16.46 -3.02
CA ASP A 104 -7.97 17.53 -2.52
C ASP A 104 -7.45 18.18 -1.22
N GLY A 105 -6.29 17.75 -0.73
CA GLY A 105 -5.68 18.23 0.51
C GLY A 105 -6.17 17.50 1.76
N SER A 106 -7.10 16.55 1.62
CA SER A 106 -7.54 15.70 2.73
C SER A 106 -6.38 14.86 3.27
N ARG A 107 -6.42 14.59 4.58
CA ARG A 107 -5.45 13.77 5.30
C ARG A 107 -6.22 12.90 6.29
N GLU A 108 -5.78 11.67 6.43
CA GLU A 108 -6.25 10.73 7.46
C GLU A 108 -5.02 10.07 8.08
N LEU A 109 -5.02 9.89 9.40
CA LEU A 109 -3.91 9.30 10.14
C LEU A 109 -4.42 8.29 11.16
N TYR A 110 -3.98 7.03 11.05
CA TYR A 110 -4.44 5.95 11.91
C TYR A 110 -3.27 5.27 12.61
N ARG A 111 -3.47 4.86 13.87
CA ARG A 111 -2.51 4.08 14.65
C ARG A 111 -2.83 2.59 14.55
N VAL A 112 -2.59 2.01 13.37
CA VAL A 112 -3.00 0.64 13.00
C VAL A 112 -2.45 -0.47 13.89
N GLY A 113 -1.39 -0.22 14.66
CA GLY A 113 -0.88 -1.16 15.65
C GLY A 113 -1.81 -1.35 16.85
N ASP A 114 -2.55 -0.29 17.24
CA ASP A 114 -3.49 -0.30 18.38
C ASP A 114 -4.96 -0.23 17.93
N ASP A 115 -5.24 0.34 16.75
CA ASP A 115 -6.56 0.47 16.12
C ASP A 115 -6.54 -0.16 14.70
N PRO A 116 -6.53 -1.50 14.60
CA PRO A 116 -6.41 -2.21 13.33
C PRO A 116 -7.62 -2.02 12.41
N ASP A 117 -8.77 -1.63 12.98
CA ASP A 117 -10.00 -1.36 12.24
C ASP A 117 -10.10 0.09 11.74
N GLU A 118 -9.06 0.91 11.98
CA GLU A 118 -8.95 2.30 11.51
C GLU A 118 -10.19 3.15 11.89
N THR A 119 -10.62 3.02 13.15
CA THR A 119 -11.85 3.65 13.67
C THR A 119 -11.64 5.08 14.17
N GLU A 120 -10.41 5.47 14.49
CA GLU A 120 -10.06 6.80 14.99
C GLU A 120 -9.09 7.53 14.06
N ASP A 121 -9.57 8.53 13.32
CA ASP A 121 -8.73 9.42 12.51
C ASP A 121 -8.08 10.51 13.39
N LEU A 122 -6.75 10.49 13.44
CA LEU A 122 -5.90 11.36 14.22
C LEU A 122 -5.32 12.53 13.41
N ALA A 123 -5.72 12.72 12.16
CA ALA A 123 -5.16 13.74 11.28
C ALA A 123 -5.41 15.20 11.75
N ALA A 124 -6.39 15.40 12.64
CA ALA A 124 -6.66 16.71 13.25
C ALA A 124 -5.62 17.14 14.30
N ASP A 125 -4.78 16.22 14.80
CA ASP A 125 -3.71 16.52 15.73
C ASP A 125 -2.41 16.82 14.97
N GLU A 126 -2.17 18.11 14.65
CA GLU A 126 -1.00 18.56 13.90
C GLU A 126 0.33 18.10 14.51
N ARG A 127 0.40 17.95 15.84
CA ARG A 127 1.60 17.48 16.54
C ARG A 127 1.99 16.06 16.14
N ARG A 128 1.01 15.20 15.83
CA ARG A 128 1.25 13.81 15.40
C ARG A 128 1.84 13.75 14.00
N LEU A 129 1.45 14.68 13.13
CA LEU A 129 2.01 14.78 11.79
C LEU A 129 3.46 15.30 11.79
N GLU A 130 3.80 16.17 12.76
CA GLU A 130 5.18 16.65 12.98
C GLU A 130 6.08 15.56 13.56
N GLU A 131 5.61 14.81 14.57
CA GLU A 131 6.35 13.71 15.22
C GLU A 131 6.77 12.62 14.21
N LEU A 132 5.96 12.40 13.18
CA LEU A 132 6.20 11.41 12.13
C LEU A 132 7.00 11.98 10.93
N GLY A 133 7.42 13.24 10.97
CA GLY A 133 8.26 13.85 9.92
C GLY A 133 7.54 14.13 8.59
N TYR A 134 6.20 14.14 8.57
CA TYR A 134 5.40 14.26 7.34
C TYR A 134 4.94 15.70 7.00
N LEU A 135 5.43 16.74 7.70
CA LEU A 135 5.02 18.14 7.52
C LEU A 135 5.99 19.04 6.71
N GLN A 136 6.82 18.47 5.84
CA GLN A 136 7.66 19.26 4.91
C GLN A 136 6.99 19.55 3.57
#